data_AF-O51796-F1
#
_entry.id   AF-O51796-F1
#
_cell.length_a   1.000
_cell.length_b   1.000
_cell.length_c   1.000
_cell.angle_alpha   90.00
_cell.angle_beta   90.00
_cell.angle_gamma   90.00
#
_symmetry.space_group_name_H-M   'P 1'
#
loop_
_entity.id
_entity.type
_entity.pdbx_description
1 polymer ?
#
loop_
_entity_poly.entity_id
_entity_poly.type
_entity_poly.pdbx_seq_one_letter_code
_entity_poly.pdbx_strand_id
1 'polypeptide(L)'
;MTVSIVLGGLLGYERESSGKSAGVRTHMLVALGACVFVVVPLQAGVQLADMSRVLQGLTSGIGFLCAGAILKPDNETHVRGLTTAASIWIAAAIGVAAGMGHAVTAIVATAFALIVLRILQMSKK
;
A
#
# COMPACT_ATOMS: atom_id res chain seq x y z
N MET A 1 12.29 -7.60 -1.28
CA MET A 1 11.09 -8.45 -1.17
C MET A 1 10.71 -8.77 0.27
N THR A 2 11.57 -9.37 1.10
CA THR A 2 11.24 -9.64 2.52
C THR A 2 10.79 -8.38 3.27
N VAL A 3 11.50 -7.26 3.05
CA VAL A 3 11.13 -5.95 3.63
C VAL A 3 9.72 -5.53 3.23
N SER A 4 9.31 -5.65 1.96
CA SER A 4 7.97 -5.24 1.54
C SER A 4 6.88 -6.12 2.14
N ILE A 5 7.12 -7.43 2.22
CA ILE A 5 6.19 -8.39 2.84
C ILE A 5 5.99 -8.06 4.32
N VAL A 6 7.08 -7.87 5.07
CA VAL A 6 7.00 -7.59 6.51
C VAL A 6 6.29 -6.26 6.76
N LEU A 7 6.69 -5.19 6.06
CA LEU A 7 6.11 -3.86 6.26
C LEU A 7 4.64 -3.79 5.80
N GLY A 8 4.30 -4.41 4.67
CA GLY A 8 2.91 -4.56 4.23
C GLY A 8 2.07 -5.37 5.23
N GLY A 9 2.66 -6.43 5.80
CA GLY A 9 2.03 -7.23 6.85
C GLY A 9 1.74 -6.44 8.12
N LEU A 10 2.67 -5.58 8.57
CA LEU A 10 2.45 -4.70 9.72
C LEU A 10 1.27 -3.74 9.49
N LEU A 11 1.18 -3.17 8.29
CA LEU A 11 0.07 -2.28 7.93
C LEU A 11 -1.26 -3.04 7.93
N GLY A 12 -1.29 -4.20 7.27
CA GLY A 12 -2.49 -5.04 7.22
C GLY A 12 -2.90 -5.61 8.57
N TYR A 13 -1.95 -5.84 9.49
CA TYR A 13 -2.23 -6.27 10.86
C TYR A 13 -2.96 -5.18 11.65
N GLU A 14 -2.54 -3.92 11.50
CA GLU A 14 -3.29 -2.79 12.06
C GLU A 14 -4.72 -2.76 11.51
N ARG A 15 -4.88 -2.94 10.19
CA ARG A 15 -6.22 -2.95 9.56
C ARG A 15 -7.12 -4.04 10.11
N GLU A 16 -6.61 -5.26 10.15
CA GLU A 16 -7.35 -6.45 10.56
C GLU A 16 -7.68 -6.43 12.05
N SER A 17 -6.73 -6.06 12.91
CA SER A 17 -6.95 -5.91 14.36
C SER A 17 -7.95 -4.80 14.70
N SER A 18 -8.08 -3.79 13.84
CA SER A 18 -9.07 -2.71 13.95
C SER A 18 -10.44 -3.07 13.37
N GLY A 19 -10.65 -4.31 12.92
CA GLY A 19 -11.91 -4.78 12.33
C GLY A 19 -12.25 -4.12 10.99
N LYS A 20 -11.23 -3.73 10.22
CA LYS A 20 -11.40 -2.98 8.97
C LYS A 20 -11.19 -3.90 7.76
N SER A 21 -11.79 -3.54 6.63
CA SER A 21 -11.63 -4.28 5.38
C SER A 21 -10.19 -4.21 4.87
N ALA A 22 -9.82 -5.23 4.06
CA ALA A 22 -8.46 -5.51 3.61
C ALA A 22 -7.46 -5.70 4.78
N GLY A 23 -7.22 -6.96 5.13
CA GLY A 23 -6.34 -7.33 6.25
C GLY A 23 -4.89 -7.56 5.87
N VAL A 24 -4.21 -8.39 6.66
CA VAL A 24 -2.78 -8.73 6.53
C VAL A 24 -2.46 -9.24 5.13
N ARG A 25 -3.20 -10.24 4.64
CA ARG A 25 -2.96 -10.88 3.34
C ARG A 25 -3.01 -9.89 2.18
N THR A 26 -3.99 -8.98 2.18
CA THR A 26 -4.15 -7.99 1.11
C THR A 26 -2.95 -7.04 1.05
N HIS A 27 -2.55 -6.49 2.19
CA HIS A 27 -1.45 -5.52 2.23
C HIS A 27 -0.09 -6.17 1.94
N MET A 28 0.14 -7.41 2.38
CA MET A 28 1.34 -8.18 2.02
C MET A 28 1.42 -8.42 0.51
N LEU A 29 0.32 -8.84 -0.13
CA LEU A 29 0.29 -9.12 -1.57
C LEU A 29 0.46 -7.85 -2.40
N VAL A 30 -0.16 -6.74 -2.00
CA VAL A 30 -0.01 -5.45 -2.69
C VAL A 30 1.43 -4.93 -2.59
N ALA A 31 2.03 -4.96 -1.40
CA ALA A 31 3.42 -4.53 -1.20
C ALA A 31 4.42 -5.45 -1.91
N LEU A 32 4.19 -6.77 -1.91
CA LEU A 32 5.01 -7.73 -2.64
C LEU A 32 4.90 -7.51 -4.15
N GLY A 33 3.68 -7.42 -4.68
CA GLY A 33 3.43 -7.21 -6.11
C GLY A 33 4.10 -5.94 -6.60
N ALA A 34 3.94 -4.83 -5.88
CA ALA A 34 4.61 -3.57 -6.21
C ALA A 34 6.15 -3.66 -6.16
N CYS A 35 6.70 -4.40 -5.20
CA CYS A 35 8.14 -4.68 -5.13
C CYS A 35 8.62 -5.50 -6.34
N VAL A 36 7.88 -6.54 -6.74
CA VAL A 36 8.20 -7.37 -7.92
C VAL A 36 8.19 -6.54 -9.20
N PHE A 37 7.17 -5.69 -9.38
CA PHE A 37 7.06 -4.80 -10.54
C PHE A 37 8.21 -3.79 -10.66
N VAL A 38 8.93 -3.53 -9.56
CA VAL A 38 10.14 -2.69 -9.58
C VAL A 38 11.40 -3.52 -9.78
N VAL A 39 11.55 -4.61 -9.03
CA VAL A 39 12.78 -5.42 -9.02
C VAL A 39 13.02 -6.11 -10.36
N VAL A 40 11.98 -6.65 -11.00
CA VAL A 40 12.14 -7.41 -12.25
C VAL A 40 12.67 -6.53 -13.40
N PRO A 41 12.09 -5.35 -13.68
CA PRO A 41 12.65 -4.44 -14.69
C PRO A 41 14.09 -4.00 -14.39
N LEU A 42 14.41 -3.69 -13.12
CA LEU A 42 15.77 -3.32 -12.72
C LEU A 42 16.78 -4.46 -12.98
N GLN A 43 16.40 -5.71 -12.66
CA GLN A 43 17.22 -6.89 -12.94
C GLN A 43 17.37 -7.15 -14.45
N ALA A 44 16.37 -6.78 -15.25
CA ALA A 44 16.42 -6.86 -16.70
C ALA A 44 17.24 -5.73 -17.35
N GLY A 45 17.84 -4.83 -16.55
CA GLY A 45 18.71 -3.75 -17.05
C GLY A 45 17.96 -2.48 -17.46
N VAL A 46 16.69 -2.32 -17.07
CA VAL A 46 15.96 -1.06 -17.28
C VAL A 46 16.66 0.05 -16.51
N GLN A 47 16.96 1.16 -17.21
CA GLN A 47 17.64 2.29 -16.60
C GLN A 47 16.72 2.99 -15.59
N LEU A 48 17.32 3.60 -14.57
CA LEU A 48 16.57 4.30 -13.54
C LEU A 48 15.70 5.44 -14.11
N ALA A 49 16.14 6.08 -15.20
CA ALA A 49 15.36 7.09 -15.91
C ALA A 49 14.03 6.54 -16.48
N ASP A 50 14.04 5.29 -16.95
CA ASP A 50 12.89 4.62 -17.54
C ASP A 50 11.95 4.00 -16.49
N MET A 51 12.42 3.85 -15.25
CA MET A 51 11.58 3.37 -14.13
C MET A 51 10.36 4.26 -13.88
N SER A 52 10.43 5.55 -14.25
CA SER A 52 9.29 6.47 -14.21
C SER A 52 8.05 5.91 -14.92
N ARG A 53 8.22 5.20 -16.06
CA ARG A 53 7.13 4.58 -16.82
C ARG A 53 6.53 3.38 -16.08
N VAL A 54 7.38 2.56 -15.47
CA VAL A 54 6.94 1.42 -14.63
C VAL A 54 6.13 1.94 -13.44
N LEU A 55 6.62 2.99 -12.77
CA LEU A 55 5.94 3.62 -11.64
C LEU A 55 4.62 4.28 -12.05
N GLN A 56 4.56 4.89 -13.23
CA GLN A 56 3.32 5.46 -13.77
C GLN A 56 2.27 4.37 -14.04
N GLY A 57 2.67 3.27 -14.68
CA GLY A 57 1.78 2.13 -14.91
C GLY A 57 1.29 1.51 -13.60
N LEU A 58 2.20 1.33 -12.64
CA LEU A 58 1.89 0.81 -11.32
C LEU A 58 0.91 1.72 -10.55
N THR A 59 1.17 3.03 -10.50
CA THR A 59 0.28 3.97 -9.79
C THR A 59 -1.12 4.02 -10.41
N SER A 60 -1.23 3.94 -11.73
CA SER A 60 -2.52 3.77 -12.42
C SER A 60 -3.23 2.47 -12.02
N GLY A 61 -2.53 1.34 -12.05
CA GLY A 61 -3.09 0.03 -11.68
C GLY A 61 -3.54 -0.06 -10.22
N ILE A 62 -2.77 0.52 -9.28
CA ILE A 62 -3.17 0.61 -7.87
C ILE A 62 -4.39 1.51 -7.69
N GLY A 63 -4.53 2.57 -8.50
CA GLY A 63 -5.72 3.41 -8.51
C GLY A 63 -7.00 2.63 -8.80
N PHE A 64 -6.95 1.68 -9.75
CA PHE A 64 -8.08 0.80 -10.03
C PHE A 64 -8.45 -0.09 -8.84
N LEU A 65 -7.46 -0.70 -8.16
CA LEU A 65 -7.69 -1.49 -6.94
C LEU A 65 -8.30 -0.64 -5.82
N CYS A 66 -7.82 0.59 -5.66
CA CYS A 66 -8.33 1.53 -4.67
C CYS A 66 -9.77 1.93 -4.94
N ALA A 67 -10.14 2.19 -6.20
CA ALA A 67 -11.52 2.47 -6.59
C ALA A 67 -12.45 1.31 -6.21
N GLY A 68 -12.03 0.06 -6.44
CA GLY A 68 -12.80 -1.13 -6.04
C GLY A 68 -12.97 -1.32 -4.54
N ALA A 69 -12.11 -0.70 -3.71
CA ALA A 69 -12.23 -0.72 -2.26
C ALA A 69 -13.17 0.38 -1.70
N ILE A 70 -13.50 1.38 -2.51
CA ILE A 70 -14.38 2.49 -2.15
C ILE A 70 -15.81 2.14 -2.55
N LEU A 71 -16.70 2.04 -1.56
CA LEU A 71 -18.09 1.66 -1.78
C LEU A 71 -19.02 2.79 -1.37
N LYS A 72 -19.98 3.12 -2.23
CA LYS A 72 -21.09 4.02 -1.93
C LYS A 72 -22.40 3.23 -2.11
N PRO A 73 -22.96 2.67 -1.03
CA PRO A 73 -24.24 1.96 -1.11
C PRO A 73 -25.36 2.91 -1.59
N ASP A 74 -26.28 2.42 -2.42
CA ASP A 74 -27.36 3.23 -3.01
C ASP A 74 -28.24 3.92 -1.95
N ASN A 75 -28.33 3.35 -0.75
CA ASN A 75 -29.15 3.85 0.35
C ASN A 75 -28.35 4.60 1.44
N GLU A 76 -27.04 4.84 1.25
CA GLU A 76 -26.22 5.58 2.20
C GLU A 76 -25.70 6.90 1.61
N THR A 77 -25.83 7.98 2.38
CA THR A 77 -25.26 9.29 2.02
C THR A 77 -23.73 9.32 2.18
N HIS A 78 -23.14 8.32 2.86
CA HIS A 78 -21.71 8.30 3.20
C HIS A 78 -20.93 7.26 2.41
N VAL A 79 -19.76 7.66 1.91
CA VAL A 79 -18.82 6.78 1.22
C VAL A 79 -18.02 5.98 2.25
N ARG A 80 -17.92 4.66 2.05
CA ARG A 80 -17.13 3.74 2.88
C ARG A 80 -15.86 3.30 2.13
N GLY A 81 -14.85 2.86 2.89
CA GLY A 81 -13.64 2.27 2.34
C GLY A 81 -12.54 3.24 1.91
N LEU A 82 -12.72 4.56 2.07
CA LEU A 82 -11.70 5.57 1.75
C LEU A 82 -10.35 5.31 2.44
N THR A 83 -10.36 5.01 3.74
CA THR A 83 -9.13 4.69 4.49
C THR A 83 -8.53 3.36 4.06
N THR A 84 -9.36 2.38 3.67
CA THR A 84 -8.89 1.08 3.16
C THR A 84 -8.21 1.24 1.81
N ALA A 85 -8.78 2.04 0.92
CA ALA A 85 -8.15 2.40 -0.35
C ALA A 85 -6.80 3.11 -0.11
N ALA A 86 -6.77 4.09 0.80
CA ALA A 86 -5.52 4.78 1.15
C ALA A 86 -4.47 3.83 1.77
N SER A 87 -4.88 2.85 2.57
CA SER A 87 -3.97 1.87 3.18
C SER A 87 -3.40 0.88 2.15
N ILE A 88 -4.19 0.50 1.15
CA ILE A 88 -3.73 -0.28 0.00
C ILE A 88 -2.74 0.55 -0.84
N TRP A 89 -3.06 1.82 -1.09
CA TRP A 89 -2.19 2.73 -1.84
C TRP A 89 -0.81 2.89 -1.19
N ILE A 90 -0.77 3.15 0.12
CA ILE A 90 0.51 3.29 0.84
C ILE A 90 1.28 1.96 0.91
N ALA A 91 0.60 0.81 1.01
CA ALA A 91 1.28 -0.49 0.95
C ALA A 91 1.97 -0.72 -0.40
N ALA A 92 1.36 -0.29 -1.51
CA ALA A 92 2.01 -0.34 -2.81
C ALA A 92 3.26 0.56 -2.86
N ALA A 93 3.17 1.79 -2.33
CA ALA A 93 4.30 2.72 -2.27
C ALA A 93 5.45 2.17 -1.40
N ILE A 94 5.15 1.54 -0.27
CA ILE A 94 6.13 0.83 0.58
C ILE A 94 6.80 -0.30 -0.21
N GLY A 95 6.01 -1.07 -0.98
CA GLY A 95 6.49 -2.10 -1.89
C GLY A 95 7.47 -1.56 -2.95
N VAL A 96 7.11 -0.45 -3.58
CA VAL A 96 7.98 0.26 -4.54
C VAL A 96 9.28 0.69 -3.89
N ALA A 97 9.22 1.39 -2.77
CA ALA A 97 10.42 1.88 -2.08
C ALA A 97 11.35 0.72 -1.70
N ALA A 98 10.80 -0.37 -1.18
CA ALA A 98 11.55 -1.59 -0.88
C ALA A 98 12.12 -2.26 -2.16
N GLY A 99 11.39 -2.24 -3.28
CA GLY A 99 11.86 -2.75 -4.57
C GLY A 99 12.99 -1.93 -5.19
N MET A 100 13.00 -0.62 -4.98
CA MET A 100 14.07 0.28 -5.41
C MET A 100 15.32 0.20 -4.51
N GLY A 101 15.31 -0.65 -3.47
CA GLY A 101 16.41 -0.76 -2.51
C GLY A 101 16.38 0.31 -1.40
N HIS A 102 15.38 1.18 -1.37
CA HIS A 102 15.22 2.23 -0.35
C HIS A 102 14.50 1.71 0.90
N ALA A 103 15.14 0.77 1.61
CA ALA A 103 14.56 0.13 2.80
C ALA A 103 14.24 1.13 3.93
N VAL A 104 15.12 2.12 4.16
CA VAL A 104 14.89 3.16 5.18
C VAL A 104 13.63 3.97 4.86
N THR A 105 13.46 4.41 3.61
CA THR A 105 12.26 5.12 3.17
C THR A 105 10.99 4.28 3.35
N ALA A 106 11.05 2.99 3.01
CA ALA A 106 9.94 2.07 3.21
C ALA A 106 9.55 1.94 4.70
N ILE A 107 10.55 1.83 5.60
CA ILE A 107 10.34 1.74 7.05
C ILE A 107 9.71 3.03 7.59
N VAL A 108 10.26 4.19 7.24
CA VAL A 108 9.75 5.50 7.69
C VAL A 108 8.32 5.72 7.19
N ALA A 109 8.04 5.43 5.92
CA ALA A 109 6.68 5.52 5.37
C ALA A 109 5.69 4.61 6.12
N THR A 110 6.11 3.38 6.43
CA THR A 110 5.29 2.44 7.21
C THR A 110 5.02 2.97 8.62
N ALA A 111 6.04 3.52 9.29
CA ALA A 111 5.90 4.09 10.62
C ALA A 111 4.89 5.26 10.62
N PHE A 112 5.03 6.21 9.69
CA PHE A 112 4.07 7.31 9.58
C PHE A 112 2.66 6.83 9.24
N ALA A 113 2.51 5.86 8.34
CA ALA A 113 1.21 5.32 8.01
C ALA A 113 0.53 4.66 9.23
N LEU A 114 1.27 3.88 10.02
CA LEU A 114 0.79 3.29 11.27
C LEU A 114 0.43 4.35 12.31
N ILE A 115 1.22 5.41 12.44
CA ILE A 115 0.95 6.54 13.33
C ILE A 115 -0.38 7.20 12.94
N VAL A 116 -0.57 7.52 11.66
CA VAL A 116 -1.82 8.13 11.16
C VAL A 116 -3.02 7.21 11.40
N LEU A 117 -2.87 5.91 11.11
CA LEU A 117 -3.94 4.93 11.30
C LEU A 117 -4.31 4.75 12.78
N ARG A 118 -3.34 4.74 13.69
CA ARG A 118 -3.56 4.47 15.12
C ARG A 118 -3.99 5.71 15.92
N ILE A 119 -3.35 6.87 15.70
CA ILE A 119 -3.69 8.09 16.46
C ILE A 119 -5.13 8.53 16.18
N LEU A 120 -5.55 8.52 14.91
CA LEU A 120 -6.90 8.98 14.54
C LEU A 120 -8.00 7.99 14.95
N GLN A 121 -7.68 6.72 15.18
CA GLN A 121 -8.61 5.77 15.75
C GLN A 121 -8.87 6.01 17.23
N MET A 122 -7.83 6.36 18.01
CA MET A 122 -7.99 6.66 19.44
C MET A 122 -8.92 7.86 19.68
N SER A 123 -8.92 8.84 18.76
CA SER A 123 -9.78 10.03 18.86
C SER A 123 -11.27 9.76 18.59
N LYS A 124 -11.65 8.57 18.10
CA LYS A 124 -13.05 8.19 17.84
C LYS A 124 -13.64 7.24 18.90
N LYS A 125 -12.87 6.85 19.90
CA LYS A 125 -13.33 6.13 21.09
C LYS A 125 -13.63 7.13 22.20
#